data_AF-A0A2S2PD54-F1
#
_entry.id   AF-A0A2S2PD54-F1
#
_cell.length_a   1.000
_cell.length_b   1.000
_cell.length_c   1.000
_cell.angle_alpha   90.00
_cell.angle_beta   90.00
_cell.angle_gamma   90.00
#
_symmetry.space_group_name_H-M   'P 1'
#
loop_
_entity.id
_entity.type
_entity.pdbx_description
1 polymer ?
#
loop_
_entity_poly.entity_id
_entity_poly.type
_entity_poly.pdbx_seq_one_letter_code
_entity_poly.pdbx_strand_id
1 'polypeptide(L)'
;MLVNKIKENKAAIFLTLIGSDGYKVLKSLCTPELPKDVEYEKLVSDMKDYLQPKVSILAERSKFRDCLQENNETITEFITKLQKLSILCSFGNNLEEALRDRIVHGISDRMLKKKLCEEPDLTYGRTKEICQAHEGAEKSLENFQQATNRNLNFIKKKSIKQMEGAKLEKWEEW
;
A
#
# COMPACT_ATOMS: atom_id res chain seq x y z
N MET A 1 -43.04 24.04 16.88
CA MET A 1 -41.91 24.14 15.93
C MET A 1 -41.03 25.32 16.32
N LEU A 2 -39.94 25.10 17.04
CA LEU A 2 -38.92 26.13 17.29
C LEU A 2 -37.53 25.48 17.30
N VAL A 3 -37.04 25.07 16.12
CA VAL A 3 -35.66 24.59 15.95
C VAL A 3 -35.05 25.24 14.71
N ASN A 4 -34.95 26.58 14.71
CA ASN A 4 -34.27 27.29 13.62
C ASN A 4 -33.68 28.65 14.01
N LYS A 5 -33.08 28.75 15.20
CA LYS A 5 -32.27 29.92 15.62
C LYS A 5 -30.83 29.53 16.04
N ILE A 6 -30.21 28.57 15.35
CA ILE A 6 -28.82 28.16 15.62
C ILE A 6 -27.86 29.09 14.84
N LYS A 7 -27.82 30.37 15.21
CA LYS A 7 -26.69 31.26 14.87
C LYS A 7 -25.94 31.74 16.10
N GLU A 8 -26.59 31.80 17.27
CA GLU A 8 -26.04 32.49 18.44
C GLU A 8 -25.29 31.62 19.45
N ASN A 9 -25.07 30.31 19.22
CA ASN A 9 -24.34 29.52 20.21
C ASN A 9 -23.53 28.33 19.66
N LYS A 10 -22.83 28.54 18.54
CA LYS A 10 -21.98 27.50 17.92
C LYS A 10 -20.90 26.97 18.87
N ALA A 11 -20.29 27.84 19.66
CA ALA A 11 -19.27 27.47 20.65
C ALA A 11 -19.83 26.54 21.74
N ALA A 12 -20.97 26.87 22.36
CA ALA A 12 -21.55 26.02 23.41
C ALA A 12 -22.01 24.65 22.87
N ILE A 13 -22.59 24.62 21.66
CA ILE A 13 -22.97 23.37 21.00
C ILE A 13 -21.73 22.52 20.72
N PHE A 14 -20.67 23.12 20.17
CA PHE A 14 -19.41 22.44 19.92
C PHE A 14 -18.80 21.85 21.21
N LEU A 15 -18.70 22.64 22.28
CA LEU A 15 -18.17 22.19 23.58
C LEU A 15 -18.99 21.05 24.20
N THR A 16 -20.28 20.98 23.90
CA THR A 16 -21.16 19.87 24.35
C THR A 16 -20.95 18.62 23.49
N LEU A 17 -20.75 18.77 22.18
CA LEU A 17 -20.61 17.65 21.23
C LEU A 17 -19.25 16.95 21.29
N ILE A 18 -18.16 17.67 21.58
CA ILE A 18 -16.80 17.10 21.63
C ILE A 18 -16.57 16.14 22.81
N GLY A 19 -17.48 16.12 23.79
CA GLY A 19 -17.38 15.28 24.97
C GLY A 19 -16.29 15.71 25.97
N SER A 20 -16.18 14.95 27.05
CA SER A 20 -15.32 15.28 28.20
C SER A 20 -13.82 15.28 27.86
N ASP A 21 -13.36 14.33 27.04
CA ASP A 21 -11.95 14.23 26.67
C ASP A 21 -11.54 15.32 25.68
N GLY A 22 -12.40 15.64 24.70
CA GLY A 22 -12.18 16.79 23.81
C GLY A 22 -12.15 18.11 24.58
N TYR A 23 -13.03 18.26 25.57
CA TYR A 23 -13.05 19.46 26.42
C TYR A 23 -11.78 19.61 27.27
N LYS A 24 -11.22 18.52 27.83
CA LYS A 24 -9.95 18.56 28.59
C LYS A 24 -8.81 19.07 27.72
N VAL A 25 -8.73 18.61 26.48
CA VAL A 25 -7.74 19.07 25.50
C VAL A 25 -7.91 20.56 25.23
N LEU A 26 -9.12 21.01 24.87
CA LEU A 26 -9.37 22.43 24.64
C LEU A 26 -9.07 23.31 25.86
N LYS A 27 -9.40 22.84 27.07
CA LYS A 27 -9.07 23.56 28.30
C LYS A 27 -7.56 23.74 28.46
N SER A 28 -6.77 22.73 28.12
CA SER A 28 -5.30 22.84 28.09
C SER A 28 -4.81 23.80 27.01
N LEU A 29 -5.43 23.80 25.82
CA LEU A 29 -5.04 24.64 24.69
C LEU A 29 -5.43 26.11 24.87
N CYS A 30 -6.55 26.40 25.52
CA CYS A 30 -7.07 27.76 25.72
C CYS A 30 -6.43 28.49 26.91
N THR A 31 -5.66 27.80 27.76
CA THR A 31 -5.11 28.38 28.99
C THR A 31 -4.29 29.66 28.67
N PRO A 32 -4.54 30.81 29.35
CA PRO A 32 -5.31 30.97 30.60
C PRO A 32 -6.83 31.19 30.44
N GLU A 33 -7.35 31.33 29.22
CA GLU A 33 -8.78 31.52 28.95
C GLU A 33 -9.56 30.20 29.11
N LEU A 34 -10.87 30.31 29.37
CA LEU A 34 -11.75 29.13 29.38
C LEU A 34 -12.30 28.89 27.96
N PRO A 35 -12.47 27.63 27.53
CA PRO A 35 -12.99 27.34 26.19
C PRO A 35 -14.35 27.99 25.86
N LYS A 36 -15.17 28.32 26.87
CA LYS A 36 -16.45 29.03 26.69
C LYS A 36 -16.29 30.51 26.32
N ASP A 37 -15.13 31.09 26.60
CA ASP A 37 -14.83 32.51 26.41
C ASP A 37 -13.98 32.73 25.13
N VAL A 38 -13.64 31.65 24.42
CA VAL A 38 -12.89 31.66 23.15
C VAL A 38 -13.85 31.59 21.96
N GLU A 39 -13.54 32.32 20.90
CA GLU A 39 -14.33 32.32 19.66
C GLU A 39 -14.40 30.92 19.04
N TYR A 40 -15.57 30.56 18.50
CA TYR A 40 -15.85 29.23 17.94
C TYR A 40 -14.83 28.82 16.87
N GLU A 41 -14.49 29.74 15.97
CA GLU A 41 -13.55 29.54 14.87
C GLU A 41 -12.15 29.17 15.41
N LYS A 42 -11.72 29.78 16.51
CA LYS A 42 -10.45 29.47 17.18
C LYS A 42 -10.49 28.13 17.89
N LEU A 43 -11.57 27.80 18.60
CA LEU A 43 -11.74 26.48 19.22
C LEU A 43 -11.66 25.35 18.19
N VAL A 44 -12.29 25.53 17.02
CA VAL A 44 -12.23 24.55 15.93
C VAL A 44 -10.82 24.45 15.37
N SER A 45 -10.13 25.58 15.17
CA SER A 45 -8.74 25.59 14.69
C SER A 45 -7.80 24.87 15.65
N ASP A 46 -7.83 25.23 16.94
CA ASP A 46 -6.95 24.65 17.95
C ASP A 46 -7.19 23.14 18.11
N MET A 47 -8.46 22.72 18.11
CA MET A 47 -8.79 21.29 18.18
C MET A 47 -8.37 20.54 16.91
N LYS A 48 -8.49 21.18 15.73
CA LYS A 48 -8.04 20.61 14.46
C LYS A 48 -6.53 20.45 14.43
N ASP A 49 -5.78 21.46 14.86
CA ASP A 49 -4.31 21.43 14.90
C ASP A 49 -3.80 20.40 15.92
N TYR A 50 -4.51 20.23 17.04
CA TYR A 50 -4.21 19.19 18.03
C TYR A 50 -4.48 17.78 17.48
N LEU A 51 -5.61 17.57 16.81
CA LEU A 51 -6.00 16.26 16.26
C LEU A 51 -5.25 15.90 14.97
N GLN A 52 -4.78 16.91 14.23
CA GLN A 52 -3.91 16.76 13.07
C GLN A 52 -2.54 17.33 13.41
N PRO A 53 -1.73 16.65 14.25
CA PRO A 53 -0.36 17.09 14.47
C PRO A 53 0.32 17.25 13.11
N LYS A 54 0.97 18.40 12.91
CA LYS A 54 1.57 18.77 11.63
C LYS A 54 2.44 17.63 11.13
N VAL A 55 2.00 16.98 10.06
CA VAL A 55 2.72 15.85 9.47
C VAL A 55 4.12 16.31 9.12
N SER A 56 5.13 15.68 9.71
CA SER A 56 6.52 15.97 9.36
C SER A 56 6.78 15.43 7.96
N ILE A 57 6.76 16.33 6.97
CA ILE A 57 7.04 16.00 5.57
C ILE A 57 8.35 15.23 5.45
N LEU A 58 9.35 15.58 6.25
CA LEU A 58 10.64 14.89 6.27
C LEU A 58 10.52 13.45 6.80
N ALA A 59 9.74 13.24 7.85
CA ALA A 59 9.48 11.89 8.37
C ALA A 59 8.74 11.02 7.35
N GLU A 60 7.72 11.57 6.68
CA GLU A 60 6.99 10.83 5.64
C GLU A 60 7.87 10.54 4.42
N ARG A 61 8.70 11.50 4.01
CA ARG A 61 9.70 11.28 2.95
C ARG A 61 10.74 10.24 3.35
N SER A 62 11.12 10.15 4.64
CA SER A 62 11.98 9.06 5.13
C SER A 62 11.28 7.72 4.97
N LYS A 63 10.04 7.58 5.48
CA LYS A 63 9.25 6.34 5.33
C LYS A 63 9.11 5.92 3.87
N PHE A 64 8.86 6.87 2.97
CA PHE A 64 8.82 6.63 1.53
C PHE A 64 10.17 6.13 0.98
N ARG A 65 11.29 6.74 1.38
CA ARG A 65 12.66 6.36 0.98
C ARG A 65 13.08 5.01 1.53
N ASP A 66 12.65 4.66 2.73
CA ASP A 66 13.00 3.41 3.40
C ASP A 66 12.14 2.24 2.90
N CYS A 67 11.07 2.52 2.15
CA CYS A 67 10.18 1.52 1.60
C CYS A 67 10.88 0.66 0.54
N LEU A 68 10.92 -0.66 0.79
CA LEU A 68 11.44 -1.70 -0.10
C LEU A 68 10.36 -2.76 -0.35
N GLN A 69 10.48 -3.47 -1.47
CA GLN A 69 9.64 -4.62 -1.76
C GLN A 69 9.92 -5.75 -0.77
N GLU A 70 8.87 -6.27 -0.13
CA GLU A 70 8.98 -7.41 0.79
C GLU A 70 9.03 -8.75 0.03
N ASN A 71 9.58 -9.80 0.65
CA ASN A 71 9.81 -11.10 -0.01
C ASN A 71 8.54 -11.76 -0.57
N ASN A 72 7.38 -11.50 0.03
CA ASN A 72 6.08 -12.06 -0.39
C ASN A 72 5.15 -11.00 -0.98
N GLU A 73 5.69 -9.83 -1.34
CA GLU A 73 4.92 -8.72 -1.89
C GLU A 73 5.07 -8.71 -3.42
N THR A 74 3.95 -8.67 -4.12
CA THR A 74 3.94 -8.50 -5.58
C THR A 74 4.46 -7.11 -5.95
N ILE A 75 4.95 -6.94 -7.17
CA ILE A 75 5.43 -5.63 -7.65
C ILE A 75 4.27 -4.63 -7.68
N THR A 76 3.07 -5.09 -8.07
CA THR A 76 1.86 -4.25 -8.06
C THR A 76 1.47 -3.77 -6.66
N GLU A 77 1.56 -4.64 -5.63
CA GLU A 77 1.31 -4.26 -4.24
C GLU A 77 2.36 -3.26 -3.74
N PHE A 78 3.63 -3.51 -4.04
CA PHE A 78 4.73 -2.60 -3.69
C PHE A 78 4.55 -1.21 -4.29
N ILE A 79 4.22 -1.11 -5.59
CA ILE A 79 3.94 0.18 -6.25
C ILE A 79 2.75 0.88 -5.56
N THR A 80 1.70 0.14 -5.23
CA THR A 80 0.53 0.69 -4.53
C THR A 80 0.90 1.21 -3.13
N LYS A 81 1.78 0.50 -2.41
CA LYS A 81 2.32 0.91 -1.10
C LYS A 81 3.09 2.22 -1.22
N LEU A 82 3.96 2.36 -2.22
CA LEU A 82 4.68 3.61 -2.51
C LEU A 82 3.75 4.78 -2.84
N GLN A 83 2.73 4.55 -3.67
CA GLN A 83 1.73 5.57 -4.00
C GLN A 83 1.02 6.08 -2.74
N LYS A 84 0.61 5.18 -1.84
CA LYS A 84 -0.03 5.56 -0.57
C LYS A 84 0.90 6.41 0.32
N LEU A 85 2.16 6.01 0.45
CA LEU A 85 3.16 6.78 1.23
C LEU A 85 3.44 8.16 0.64
N SER A 86 3.39 8.29 -0.69
CA SER A 86 3.69 9.54 -1.39
C SER A 86 2.66 10.66 -1.12
N ILE A 87 1.43 10.33 -0.72
CA ILE A 87 0.34 11.28 -0.47
C ILE A 87 0.75 12.34 0.57
N LEU A 88 1.47 11.94 1.61
CA LEU A 88 1.89 12.82 2.70
C LEU A 88 3.27 13.45 2.51
N CYS A 89 3.95 13.16 1.39
CA CYS A 89 5.33 13.58 1.15
C CYS A 89 5.45 14.97 0.48
N SER A 90 4.34 15.57 0.06
CA SER A 90 4.31 16.89 -0.62
C SER A 90 5.34 16.98 -1.76
N PHE A 91 5.37 16.00 -2.66
CA PHE A 91 6.31 15.99 -3.80
C PHE A 91 5.94 17.03 -4.88
N GLY A 92 4.68 17.46 -4.94
CA GLY A 92 4.22 18.41 -5.95
C GLY A 92 4.45 17.86 -7.37
N ASN A 93 5.03 18.69 -8.24
CA ASN A 93 5.31 18.34 -9.63
C ASN A 93 6.32 17.19 -9.79
N ASN A 94 7.10 16.88 -8.76
CA ASN A 94 8.14 15.84 -8.80
C ASN A 94 7.62 14.48 -8.30
N LEU A 95 6.31 14.32 -8.11
CA LEU A 95 5.70 13.09 -7.61
C LEU A 95 6.05 11.89 -8.48
N GLU A 96 5.92 12.02 -9.79
CA GLU A 96 6.17 10.92 -10.73
C GLU A 96 7.64 10.51 -10.76
N GLU A 97 8.56 11.48 -10.74
CA GLU A 97 10.00 11.22 -10.65
C GLU A 97 10.36 10.51 -9.34
N ALA A 98 9.82 10.99 -8.21
CA ALA A 98 10.06 10.37 -6.92
C ALA A 98 9.54 8.92 -6.87
N LEU A 99 8.35 8.65 -7.42
CA LEU A 99 7.79 7.31 -7.52
C LEU A 99 8.64 6.41 -8.42
N ARG A 100 9.01 6.88 -9.61
CA ARG A 100 9.89 6.16 -10.53
C ARG A 100 11.19 5.75 -9.84
N ASP A 101 11.92 6.71 -9.27
CA ASP A 101 13.23 6.48 -8.67
C ASP A 101 13.12 5.49 -7.51
N ARG A 102 12.05 5.60 -6.72
CA ARG A 102 11.81 4.71 -5.59
C ARG A 102 11.42 3.30 -6.00
N ILE A 103 10.63 3.14 -7.06
CA ILE A 103 10.31 1.82 -7.64
C ILE A 103 11.58 1.14 -8.11
N VAL A 104 12.38 1.82 -8.94
CA VAL A 104 13.64 1.27 -9.49
C VAL A 104 14.58 0.87 -8.36
N HIS A 105 14.72 1.69 -7.32
CA HIS A 105 15.56 1.36 -6.18
C HIS A 105 15.00 0.20 -5.34
N GLY A 106 13.70 0.20 -5.07
CA GLY A 106 13.08 -0.65 -4.06
C GLY A 106 12.61 -2.03 -4.52
N ILE A 107 12.55 -2.29 -5.83
CA ILE A 107 12.28 -3.63 -6.38
C ILE A 107 13.35 -4.63 -5.92
N SER A 108 12.92 -5.84 -5.55
CA SER A 108 13.81 -6.93 -5.12
C SER A 108 14.46 -7.68 -6.30
N ASP A 109 13.73 -7.83 -7.40
CA ASP A 109 14.22 -8.50 -8.62
C ASP A 109 15.33 -7.71 -9.31
N ARG A 110 16.54 -8.28 -9.30
CA ARG A 110 17.74 -7.67 -9.90
C ARG A 110 17.66 -7.59 -11.43
N MET A 111 17.03 -8.54 -12.10
CA MET A 111 16.90 -8.55 -13.56
C MET A 111 15.93 -7.48 -14.02
N LEU A 112 14.79 -7.34 -13.33
CA LEU A 112 13.84 -6.26 -13.59
C LEU A 112 14.48 -4.89 -13.32
N LYS A 113 15.19 -4.74 -12.19
CA LYS A 113 15.91 -3.50 -11.86
C LYS A 113 16.92 -3.12 -12.93
N LYS A 114 17.70 -4.09 -13.42
CA LYS A 114 18.64 -3.87 -14.53
C LYS A 114 17.91 -3.38 -15.78
N LYS A 115 16.82 -4.04 -16.17
CA LYS A 115 16.02 -3.67 -17.34
C LYS A 115 15.48 -2.24 -17.23
N LEU A 116 14.97 -1.85 -16.06
CA LEU A 116 14.52 -0.48 -15.83
C LEU A 116 15.65 0.54 -15.97
N CYS A 117 16.85 0.25 -15.46
CA CYS A 117 18.01 1.13 -15.60
C CYS A 117 18.56 1.25 -17.03
N GLU A 118 18.21 0.32 -17.93
CA GLU A 118 18.62 0.34 -19.34
C GLU A 118 17.68 1.17 -20.23
N GLU A 119 16.49 1.53 -19.74
CA GLU A 119 15.51 2.32 -20.50
C GLU A 119 15.92 3.80 -20.54
N PRO A 120 16.15 4.38 -21.73
CA PRO A 120 16.39 5.81 -21.86
C PRO A 120 15.11 6.60 -21.54
N ASP A 121 15.26 7.75 -20.88
CA ASP A 121 14.16 8.66 -20.53
C ASP A 121 12.99 7.97 -19.81
N LEU A 122 13.31 7.04 -18.91
CA LEU A 122 12.30 6.27 -18.17
C LEU A 122 11.32 7.20 -17.43
N THR A 123 10.04 7.07 -17.75
CA THR A 123 8.94 7.78 -17.08
C THR A 123 8.25 6.91 -16.03
N TYR A 124 7.47 7.51 -15.13
CA TYR A 124 6.67 6.75 -14.17
C TYR A 124 5.65 5.83 -14.84
N GLY A 125 4.97 6.32 -15.89
CA GLY A 125 4.04 5.53 -16.69
C GLY A 125 4.73 4.29 -17.29
N ARG A 126 5.87 4.50 -17.97
CA ARG A 126 6.65 3.43 -18.58
C ARG A 126 7.18 2.43 -17.55
N THR A 127 7.61 2.91 -16.39
CA THR A 127 8.05 2.06 -15.26
C THR A 127 6.96 1.08 -14.86
N LYS A 128 5.73 1.55 -14.68
CA LYS A 128 4.59 0.68 -14.32
C LYS A 128 4.30 -0.37 -15.38
N GLU A 129 4.31 0.02 -16.66
CA GLU A 129 4.08 -0.92 -17.77
C GLU A 129 5.10 -2.06 -17.77
N ILE A 130 6.39 -1.73 -17.63
CA ILE A 130 7.46 -2.73 -17.60
C ILE A 130 7.30 -3.66 -16.38
N CYS A 131 6.99 -3.09 -15.21
CA CYS A 131 6.75 -3.86 -13.99
C CYS A 131 5.56 -4.82 -14.13
N GLN A 132 4.43 -4.35 -14.66
CA GLN A 132 3.23 -5.16 -14.86
C GLN A 132 3.45 -6.27 -15.90
N ALA A 133 4.15 -5.95 -17.00
CA ALA A 133 4.50 -6.94 -18.00
C ALA A 133 5.43 -8.03 -17.43
N HIS A 134 6.40 -7.65 -16.59
CA HIS A 134 7.28 -8.58 -15.90
C HIS A 134 6.53 -9.50 -14.95
N GLU A 135 5.69 -8.93 -14.08
CA GLU A 135 4.87 -9.70 -13.14
C GLU A 135 3.91 -10.67 -13.86
N GLY A 136 3.30 -10.23 -14.97
CA GLY A 136 2.45 -11.08 -15.80
C GLY A 136 3.21 -12.22 -16.50
N ALA A 137 4.46 -11.97 -16.92
CA ALA A 137 5.32 -12.98 -17.53
C ALA A 137 5.75 -14.03 -16.51
N GLU A 138 6.21 -13.63 -15.32
CA GLU A 138 6.59 -14.54 -14.23
C GLU A 138 5.42 -15.45 -13.84
N LYS A 139 4.24 -14.87 -13.62
CA LYS A 139 3.02 -15.65 -13.30
C LYS A 139 2.67 -16.65 -14.40
N SER A 140 2.88 -16.28 -15.66
CA SER A 140 2.63 -17.17 -16.80
C SER A 140 3.65 -18.32 -16.83
N LEU A 141 4.94 -18.02 -16.61
CA LEU A 141 6.01 -19.02 -16.53
C LEU A 141 5.78 -20.02 -15.39
N GLU A 142 5.39 -19.56 -14.21
CA GLU A 142 5.03 -20.43 -13.08
C GLU A 142 3.88 -21.38 -13.46
N ASN A 143 2.83 -20.86 -14.11
CA ASN A 143 1.71 -21.67 -14.56
C ASN A 143 2.15 -22.73 -15.60
N PHE A 144 3.02 -22.38 -16.55
CA PHE A 144 3.57 -23.33 -17.52
C PHE A 144 4.42 -24.43 -16.86
N GLN A 145 5.26 -24.07 -15.90
CA GLN A 145 6.07 -25.02 -15.14
C GLN A 145 5.19 -25.97 -14.32
N GLN A 146 4.16 -25.45 -13.65
CA GLN A 146 3.20 -26.26 -12.91
C GLN A 146 2.44 -27.22 -13.83
N ALA A 147 1.97 -26.76 -14.99
CA ALA A 147 1.29 -27.61 -15.97
C ALA A 147 2.21 -28.73 -16.49
N THR A 148 3.47 -28.39 -16.81
CA THR A 148 4.49 -29.36 -17.23
C THR A 148 4.76 -30.41 -16.16
N ASN A 149 4.94 -29.99 -14.91
CA ASN A 149 5.17 -30.89 -13.78
C ASN A 149 3.99 -31.83 -13.53
N ARG A 150 2.75 -31.33 -13.64
CA ARG A 150 1.55 -32.17 -13.57
C ARG A 150 1.57 -33.23 -14.67
N ASN A 151 1.83 -32.86 -15.92
CA ASN A 151 1.90 -33.79 -17.04
C ASN A 151 2.96 -34.87 -16.85
N LEU A 152 4.17 -34.50 -16.41
CA LEU A 152 5.23 -35.47 -16.11
C LEU A 152 4.82 -36.46 -15.00
N ASN A 153 4.14 -35.97 -13.97
CA ASN A 153 3.63 -36.82 -12.88
C ASN A 153 2.53 -37.78 -13.38
N PHE A 154 1.65 -37.34 -14.29
CA PHE A 154 0.65 -38.21 -14.92
C PHE A 154 1.31 -39.32 -15.76
N ILE A 155 2.31 -38.97 -16.58
CA ILE A 155 3.04 -39.95 -17.41
C ILE A 155 3.73 -40.99 -16.53
N LYS A 156 4.48 -40.54 -15.49
CA LYS A 156 5.15 -41.46 -14.55
C LYS A 156 4.17 -42.43 -13.88
N LYS A 157 3.02 -41.94 -13.39
CA LYS A 157 1.99 -42.79 -12.78
C LYS A 157 1.41 -43.82 -13.76
N LYS A 158 1.20 -43.44 -15.02
CA LYS A 158 0.70 -44.35 -16.06
C LYS A 158 1.71 -45.45 -16.39
N SER A 159 2.99 -45.09 -16.52
CA SER A 159 4.07 -46.06 -16.77
C SER A 159 4.24 -47.05 -15.60
N ILE A 160 4.12 -46.59 -14.35
CA ILE A 160 4.19 -47.48 -13.18
C ILE A 160 3.05 -48.50 -13.18
N LYS A 161 1.81 -48.05 -13.40
CA LYS A 161 0.64 -48.95 -13.48
C LYS A 161 0.75 -49.98 -14.61
N GLN A 162 1.29 -49.58 -15.77
CA GLN A 162 1.54 -50.51 -16.87
C GLN A 162 2.60 -51.56 -16.53
N MET A 163 3.68 -51.16 -15.84
CA MET A 163 4.71 -52.11 -15.40
C MET A 163 4.21 -53.08 -14.31
N GLU A 164 3.32 -52.63 -13.42
CA GLU A 164 2.69 -53.48 -12.40
C GLU A 164 1.71 -54.47 -13.03
N GLY A 165 0.87 -54.02 -13.97
CA GLY A 165 -0.04 -54.88 -14.73
C GLY A 165 0.69 -55.93 -15.56
N ALA A 166 1.73 -55.53 -16.31
CA ALA A 166 2.55 -56.46 -17.10
C ALA A 166 3.35 -57.44 -16.25
N LYS A 167 3.66 -57.08 -14.99
CA LYS A 167 4.19 -58.05 -14.03
C LYS A 167 3.11 -59.06 -13.69
N LEU A 168 1.93 -58.64 -13.24
CA LEU A 168 0.82 -59.51 -12.82
C LEU A 168 0.39 -60.52 -13.90
N GLU A 169 0.22 -60.09 -15.16
CA GLU A 169 -0.11 -60.99 -16.28
C GLU A 169 0.93 -62.11 -16.45
N LYS A 170 2.21 -61.80 -16.21
CA LYS A 170 3.30 -62.77 -16.33
C LYS A 170 3.34 -63.82 -15.21
N TRP A 171 2.69 -63.56 -14.07
CA TRP A 171 2.55 -64.55 -12.98
C TRP A 171 1.34 -65.47 -13.16
N GLU A 172 0.37 -65.11 -13.99
CA GLU A 172 -0.85 -65.92 -14.27
C GLU A 172 -0.64 -66.96 -15.39
N GLU A 173 0.46 -66.85 -16.16
CA GLU A 173 0.83 -67.78 -17.24
C GLU A 173 1.65 -69.00 -16.77
N TRP A 174 1.89 -69.17 -15.46
CA TRP A 174 2.61 -70.31 -14.84
C TRP A 174 1.72 -71.06 -13.86
#